data_AF-S8CEK6-F1
#
_entry.id   AF-S8CEK6-F1
#
_cell.length_a   1.000
_cell.length_b   1.000
_cell.length_c   1.000
_cell.angle_alpha   90.00
_cell.angle_beta   90.00
_cell.angle_gamma   90.00
#
_symmetry.space_group_name_H-M   'P 1'
#
loop_
_entity.id
_entity.type
_entity.pdbx_description
1 polymer ?
#
loop_
_entity_poly.entity_id
_entity_poly.type
_entity_poly.pdbx_seq_one_letter_code
_entity_poly.pdbx_strand_id
1 'polypeptide(L)'
;ILKSKRSLKHAEVAIARRAVEEGRGLVVVVNKMDLLKGKKPYESVVKAVPEEIQTVIPHVTGIPVVFVSAIEGRGRTAAMRQVVETYEKWCSRLPTARLNRWLRKVMGRHSFKDQSAQPKVKYFTQVKARPPTFVAFVSGQTQLLDAEVRFMMKSLKEDFDLGGIPIRITQRGVEKNKGRRSGKTIRTMKRKERMVSEKRT
;
A
#
# COMPACT_ATOMS: atom_id res chain seq x y z
N ILE A 1 -24.84 -13.32 -17.46
CA ILE A 1 -24.24 -14.13 -16.38
C ILE A 1 -24.53 -15.62 -16.62
N LEU A 2 -25.77 -16.10 -16.65
CA LEU A 2 -26.12 -17.53 -16.85
C LEU A 2 -25.70 -18.22 -18.17
N LYS A 3 -25.26 -17.48 -19.20
CA LYS A 3 -24.75 -18.04 -20.48
C LYS A 3 -23.30 -17.68 -20.79
N SER A 4 -22.59 -17.00 -19.89
CA SER A 4 -21.25 -16.46 -20.18
C SER A 4 -20.18 -17.26 -19.46
N LYS A 5 -19.18 -17.78 -20.20
CA LYS A 5 -17.97 -18.44 -19.66
C LYS A 5 -17.11 -17.52 -18.79
N ARG A 6 -17.32 -16.20 -18.85
CA ARG A 6 -16.68 -15.17 -18.00
C ARG A 6 -17.74 -14.29 -17.36
N SER A 7 -17.61 -13.99 -16.08
CA SER A 7 -18.55 -13.12 -15.39
C SER A 7 -18.35 -11.66 -15.78
N LEU A 8 -17.13 -11.28 -16.19
CA LEU A 8 -16.77 -9.93 -16.61
C LEU A 8 -16.52 -9.81 -18.12
N LYS A 9 -17.02 -8.73 -18.71
CA LYS A 9 -16.74 -8.33 -20.10
C LYS A 9 -15.46 -7.48 -20.18
N HIS A 10 -14.82 -7.46 -21.35
CA HIS A 10 -13.60 -6.67 -21.59
C HIS A 10 -13.74 -5.18 -21.23
N ALA A 11 -14.88 -4.55 -21.55
CA ALA A 11 -15.13 -3.15 -21.22
C ALA A 11 -15.19 -2.90 -19.71
N GLU A 12 -15.83 -3.79 -18.94
CA GLU A 12 -15.94 -3.67 -17.48
C GLU A 12 -14.55 -3.77 -16.83
N VAL A 13 -13.71 -4.68 -17.34
CA VAL A 13 -12.32 -4.82 -16.91
C VAL A 13 -11.52 -3.55 -17.19
N ALA A 14 -11.67 -2.96 -18.37
CA ALA A 14 -10.95 -1.74 -18.74
C ALA A 14 -11.34 -0.56 -17.83
N ILE A 15 -12.65 -0.39 -17.55
CA ILE A 15 -13.15 0.64 -16.65
C ILE A 15 -12.61 0.43 -15.23
N ALA A 16 -12.64 -0.81 -14.73
CA ALA A 16 -12.13 -1.12 -13.40
C ALA A 16 -10.63 -0.87 -13.28
N ARG A 17 -9.83 -1.25 -14.28
CA ARG A 17 -8.39 -0.96 -14.33
C ARG A 17 -8.10 0.54 -14.32
N ARG A 18 -8.82 1.31 -15.14
CA ARG A 18 -8.69 2.77 -15.19
C ARG A 18 -9.01 3.40 -13.83
N ALA A 19 -10.07 2.95 -13.15
CA ALA A 19 -10.41 3.44 -11.82
C ALA A 19 -9.29 3.19 -10.79
N VAL A 20 -8.67 2.01 -10.85
CA VAL A 20 -7.52 1.65 -9.99
C VAL A 20 -6.29 2.49 -10.31
N GLU A 21 -5.98 2.70 -11.59
CA GLU A 21 -4.87 3.54 -12.05
C GLU A 21 -5.01 4.99 -11.58
N GLU A 22 -6.23 5.53 -11.63
CA GLU A 22 -6.57 6.85 -11.07
C GLU A 22 -6.44 6.90 -9.54
N GLY A 23 -6.38 5.75 -8.85
CA GLY A 23 -6.27 5.66 -7.41
C GLY A 23 -7.61 5.75 -6.68
N ARG A 24 -8.71 5.37 -7.33
CA ARG A 24 -10.05 5.36 -6.72
C ARG A 24 -10.31 4.04 -5.99
N GLY A 25 -11.08 4.10 -4.92
CA GLY A 25 -11.62 2.89 -4.28
C GLY A 25 -12.62 2.20 -5.21
N LEU A 26 -12.56 0.87 -5.27
CA LEU A 26 -13.44 0.06 -6.13
C LEU A 26 -14.34 -0.81 -5.26
N VAL A 27 -15.63 -0.82 -5.57
CA VAL A 27 -16.62 -1.76 -5.03
C VAL A 27 -17.30 -2.41 -6.21
N VAL A 28 -17.32 -3.74 -6.25
CA VAL A 28 -17.94 -4.48 -7.34
C VAL A 28 -19.32 -4.94 -6.91
N VAL A 29 -20.33 -4.63 -7.73
CA VAL A 29 -21.72 -5.00 -7.47
C VAL A 29 -22.16 -6.02 -8.52
N VAL A 30 -22.51 -7.22 -8.06
CA VAL A 30 -23.01 -8.30 -8.91
C VAL A 30 -24.53 -8.30 -8.84
N ASN A 31 -25.17 -7.90 -9.93
CA ASN A 31 -26.62 -7.80 -10.03
C ASN A 31 -27.27 -9.07 -10.59
N LYS A 32 -28.59 -9.18 -10.47
CA LYS A 32 -29.47 -10.25 -10.98
C LYS A 32 -29.30 -11.59 -10.27
N MET A 33 -29.01 -11.55 -8.97
CA MET A 33 -28.87 -12.77 -8.16
C MET A 33 -30.18 -13.57 -8.02
N ASP A 34 -31.32 -12.95 -8.30
CA ASP A 34 -32.64 -13.59 -8.38
C ASP A 34 -32.71 -14.71 -9.43
N LEU A 35 -31.93 -14.62 -10.50
CA LEU A 35 -31.88 -15.63 -11.56
C LEU A 35 -31.15 -16.92 -11.13
N LEU A 36 -30.43 -16.88 -10.01
CA LEU A 36 -29.63 -18.00 -9.50
C LEU A 36 -30.35 -18.78 -8.39
N LYS A 37 -31.69 -18.66 -8.30
CA LYS A 37 -32.52 -19.37 -7.31
C LYS A 37 -32.41 -20.89 -7.50
N GLY A 38 -31.54 -21.49 -6.69
CA GLY A 38 -31.24 -22.92 -6.63
C GLY A 38 -29.88 -23.06 -5.97
N LYS A 39 -29.79 -23.73 -4.81
CA LYS A 39 -28.65 -23.57 -3.89
C LYS A 39 -27.25 -23.86 -4.48
N LYS A 40 -27.15 -24.66 -5.56
CA LYS A 40 -25.87 -24.98 -6.23
C LYS A 40 -25.27 -23.83 -7.06
N PRO A 41 -25.99 -23.19 -8.01
CA PRO A 41 -25.47 -22.05 -8.78
C PRO A 41 -25.24 -20.77 -7.96
N TYR A 42 -25.94 -20.57 -6.84
CA TYR A 42 -25.70 -19.39 -6.00
C TYR A 42 -24.33 -19.45 -5.32
N GLU A 43 -24.01 -20.56 -4.66
CA GLU A 43 -22.77 -20.69 -3.89
C GLU A 43 -21.52 -20.70 -4.78
N SER A 44 -21.62 -21.29 -5.97
CA SER A 44 -20.51 -21.28 -6.94
C SER A 44 -20.21 -19.87 -7.45
N VAL A 45 -21.23 -19.05 -7.73
CA VAL A 45 -21.03 -17.66 -8.18
C VAL A 45 -20.44 -16.80 -7.07
N VAL A 46 -20.89 -16.99 -5.83
CA VAL A 46 -20.37 -16.24 -4.68
C VAL A 46 -18.87 -16.51 -4.45
N LYS A 47 -18.39 -17.73 -4.70
CA LYS A 47 -16.98 -18.09 -4.59
C LYS A 47 -16.16 -17.71 -5.83
N ALA A 48 -16.69 -17.95 -7.02
CA ALA A 48 -15.95 -17.75 -8.28
C ALA A 48 -15.73 -16.28 -8.62
N VAL A 49 -16.70 -15.39 -8.35
CA VAL A 49 -16.61 -13.98 -8.77
C VAL A 49 -15.46 -13.23 -8.10
N PRO A 50 -15.25 -13.30 -6.77
CA PRO A 50 -14.08 -12.69 -6.13
C PRO A 50 -12.74 -13.18 -6.69
N GLU A 51 -12.62 -14.48 -6.98
CA GLU A 51 -11.41 -15.09 -7.56
C GLU A 51 -11.15 -14.60 -8.99
N GLU A 52 -12.21 -14.48 -9.81
CA GLU A 52 -12.13 -13.93 -11.16
C GLU A 52 -11.67 -12.47 -11.13
N ILE A 53 -12.24 -11.65 -10.24
CA ILE A 53 -11.85 -10.25 -10.05
C ILE A 53 -10.37 -10.14 -9.65
N GLN A 54 -9.93 -10.99 -8.72
CA GLN A 54 -8.54 -11.01 -8.24
C GLN A 54 -7.56 -11.39 -9.36
N THR A 55 -7.96 -12.28 -10.26
CA THR A 55 -7.17 -12.69 -11.43
C THR A 55 -7.06 -11.57 -12.45
N VAL A 56 -8.15 -10.83 -12.66
CA VAL A 56 -8.21 -9.74 -13.65
C VAL A 56 -7.49 -8.47 -13.18
N ILE A 57 -7.55 -8.19 -11.86
CA ILE A 57 -6.99 -7.00 -11.21
C ILE A 57 -6.04 -7.43 -10.07
N PRO A 58 -4.86 -7.99 -10.40
CA PRO A 58 -3.93 -8.50 -9.37
C PRO A 58 -3.34 -7.39 -8.49
N HIS A 59 -3.35 -6.14 -8.96
CA HIS A 59 -2.77 -4.99 -8.25
C HIS A 59 -3.56 -4.58 -7.00
N VAL A 60 -4.87 -4.87 -6.96
CA VAL A 60 -5.74 -4.53 -5.83
C VAL A 60 -6.35 -5.79 -5.27
N THR A 61 -5.83 -6.21 -4.12
CA THR A 61 -6.35 -7.32 -3.34
C THR A 61 -7.47 -6.88 -2.41
N GLY A 62 -8.44 -7.77 -2.19
CA GLY A 62 -9.53 -7.56 -1.24
C GLY A 62 -10.60 -6.57 -1.69
N ILE A 63 -10.87 -6.49 -3.00
CA ILE A 63 -11.97 -5.66 -3.53
C ILE A 63 -13.30 -6.22 -2.99
N PRO A 64 -14.11 -5.42 -2.30
CA PRO A 64 -15.39 -5.88 -1.78
C PRO A 64 -16.37 -6.16 -2.93
N VAL A 65 -17.01 -7.32 -2.87
CA VAL A 65 -18.01 -7.77 -3.83
C VAL A 65 -19.36 -7.84 -3.13
N VAL A 66 -20.35 -7.09 -3.64
CA VAL A 66 -21.71 -7.08 -3.10
C VAL A 66 -22.67 -7.70 -4.10
N PHE A 67 -23.43 -8.69 -3.64
CA PHE A 67 -24.43 -9.40 -4.42
C PHE A 67 -25.80 -8.75 -4.22
N VAL A 68 -26.44 -8.35 -5.31
CA VAL A 68 -27.72 -7.62 -5.29
C VAL A 68 -28.74 -8.21 -6.27
N SER A 69 -30.02 -8.00 -5.99
CA SER A 69 -31.09 -8.14 -6.96
C SER A 69 -31.84 -6.81 -7.03
N ALA A 70 -31.64 -6.08 -8.13
CA ALA A 70 -32.29 -4.79 -8.33
C ALA A 70 -33.82 -4.91 -8.41
N ILE A 71 -34.33 -5.98 -9.03
CA ILE A 71 -35.78 -6.22 -9.22
C ILE A 71 -36.47 -6.46 -7.88
N GLU A 72 -35.86 -7.28 -7.03
CA GLU A 72 -36.41 -7.58 -5.70
C GLU A 72 -35.99 -6.57 -4.62
N GLY A 73 -35.18 -5.57 -4.99
CA GLY A 73 -34.63 -4.57 -4.08
C GLY A 73 -33.64 -5.11 -3.03
N ARG A 74 -33.23 -6.38 -3.13
CA ARG A 74 -32.32 -7.02 -2.17
C ARG A 74 -30.88 -6.52 -2.34
N GLY A 75 -30.22 -6.25 -1.21
CA GLY A 75 -28.80 -5.91 -1.18
C GLY A 75 -28.46 -4.44 -1.46
N ARG A 76 -29.45 -3.57 -1.75
CA ARG A 76 -29.23 -2.12 -1.97
C ARG A 76 -28.57 -1.42 -0.78
N THR A 77 -29.04 -1.71 0.43
CA THR A 77 -28.52 -1.11 1.66
C THR A 77 -27.11 -1.61 1.94
N ALA A 78 -26.85 -2.90 1.69
CA ALA A 78 -25.53 -3.49 1.83
C ALA A 78 -24.52 -2.87 0.84
N ALA A 79 -24.94 -2.63 -0.40
CA ALA A 79 -24.09 -1.96 -1.40
C ALA A 79 -23.72 -0.55 -0.97
N MET A 80 -24.70 0.24 -0.51
CA MET A 80 -24.44 1.61 -0.04
C MET A 80 -23.54 1.62 1.19
N ARG A 81 -23.80 0.74 2.17
CA ARG A 81 -22.94 0.61 3.36
C ARG A 81 -21.50 0.29 2.97
N GLN A 82 -21.31 -0.66 2.05
CA GLN A 82 -19.97 -1.04 1.60
C GLN A 82 -19.23 0.11 0.91
N VAL A 83 -19.94 0.93 0.12
CA VAL A 83 -19.37 2.13 -0.51
C VAL A 83 -18.89 3.13 0.54
N VAL A 84 -19.69 3.37 1.58
CA VAL A 84 -19.31 4.27 2.67
C VAL A 84 -18.09 3.74 3.43
N GLU A 85 -18.09 2.46 3.80
CA GLU A 85 -16.94 1.82 4.47
C GLU A 85 -15.66 1.90 3.62
N THR A 86 -15.76 1.61 2.32
CA THR A 86 -14.63 1.72 1.40
C THR A 86 -14.16 3.18 1.28
N TYR A 87 -15.08 4.14 1.27
CA TYR A 87 -14.75 5.56 1.27
C TYR A 87 -14.01 5.98 2.54
N GLU A 88 -14.49 5.59 3.73
CA GLU A 88 -13.83 5.88 5.00
C GLU A 88 -12.40 5.31 5.04
N LYS A 89 -12.24 4.06 4.62
CA LYS A 89 -10.92 3.43 4.49
C LYS A 89 -10.03 4.17 3.48
N TRP A 90 -10.58 4.58 2.33
CA TRP A 90 -9.86 5.37 1.31
C TRP A 90 -9.45 6.76 1.81
N CYS A 91 -10.19 7.32 2.76
CA CYS A 91 -9.88 8.60 3.40
C CYS A 91 -8.95 8.48 4.61
N SER A 92 -8.66 7.26 5.07
CA SER A 92 -7.95 7.04 6.32
C SER A 92 -6.54 7.64 6.31
N ARG A 93 -6.18 8.25 7.43
CA ARG A 93 -4.84 8.78 7.68
C ARG A 93 -4.19 8.04 8.84
N LEU A 94 -3.09 7.35 8.55
CA LEU A 94 -2.33 6.58 9.50
C LEU A 94 -1.25 7.47 10.15
N PRO A 95 -1.23 7.59 11.48
CA PRO A 95 -0.21 8.36 12.18
C PRO A 95 1.18 7.80 11.91
N THR A 96 2.14 8.68 11.63
CA THR A 96 3.50 8.29 11.30
C THR A 96 4.18 7.45 12.40
N ALA A 97 3.87 7.70 13.67
CA ALA A 97 4.38 6.89 14.78
C ALA A 97 3.88 5.43 14.72
N ARG A 98 2.61 5.22 14.35
CA ARG A 98 2.02 3.87 14.18
C ARG A 98 2.66 3.15 12.99
N LEU A 99 2.82 3.86 11.87
CA LEU A 99 3.49 3.34 10.67
C LEU A 99 4.93 2.89 10.93
N ASN A 100 5.73 3.69 11.63
CA ASN A 100 7.12 3.32 11.90
C ASN A 100 7.25 2.18 12.93
N ARG A 101 6.32 2.08 13.91
CA ARG A 101 6.24 0.90 14.79
C ARG A 101 5.92 -0.37 14.00
N TRP A 102 4.92 -0.28 13.12
CA TRP A 102 4.53 -1.36 12.22
C TRP A 102 5.68 -1.80 11.31
N LEU A 103 6.37 -0.83 10.67
CA LEU A 103 7.49 -1.10 9.78
C LEU A 103 8.57 -1.93 10.48
N ARG A 104 8.99 -1.57 11.70
CA ARG A 104 9.98 -2.34 12.45
C ARG A 104 9.55 -3.80 12.69
N LYS A 105 8.27 -4.01 12.97
CA LYS A 105 7.70 -5.36 13.19
C LYS A 105 7.69 -6.19 11.90
N VAL A 106 7.31 -5.59 10.78
CA VAL A 106 7.21 -6.27 9.49
C VAL A 106 8.59 -6.55 8.89
N MET A 107 9.50 -5.58 8.96
CA MET A 107 10.88 -5.75 8.48
C MET A 107 11.68 -6.76 9.31
N GLY A 108 11.33 -6.97 10.59
CA GLY A 108 11.94 -8.03 11.41
C GLY A 108 11.47 -9.44 11.06
N ARG A 109 10.30 -9.60 10.43
CA ARG A 109 9.78 -10.89 9.98
C ARG A 109 10.32 -11.30 8.62
N HIS A 110 10.65 -10.32 7.78
CA HIS A 110 11.21 -10.57 6.46
C HIS A 110 12.74 -10.56 6.58
N SER A 111 13.37 -11.74 6.51
CA SER A 111 14.82 -11.83 6.42
C SER A 111 15.24 -11.31 5.04
N PHE A 112 15.52 -10.01 4.98
CA PHE A 112 16.27 -9.40 3.89
C PHE A 112 17.62 -10.12 3.84
N LYS A 113 17.86 -10.92 2.79
CA LYS A 113 19.09 -11.71 2.64
C LYS A 113 20.31 -10.85 3.00
N ASP A 114 21.15 -11.35 3.90
CA ASP A 114 22.37 -10.70 4.40
C ASP A 114 23.31 -10.25 3.28
N GLN A 115 23.10 -9.04 2.78
CA GLN A 115 24.07 -8.34 1.96
C GLN A 115 24.31 -6.97 2.58
N SER A 116 25.55 -6.74 2.99
CA SER A 116 26.10 -5.51 3.60
C SER A 116 25.68 -4.20 2.90
N ALA A 117 25.26 -4.27 1.63
CA ALA A 117 24.86 -3.13 0.80
C ALA A 117 23.34 -2.88 0.67
N GLN A 118 22.47 -3.61 1.37
CA GLN A 118 21.03 -3.50 1.11
C GLN A 118 20.39 -2.17 1.59
N PRO A 119 19.40 -1.65 0.84
CA PRO A 119 18.61 -0.50 1.22
C PRO A 119 17.86 -0.72 2.54
N LYS A 120 18.14 0.10 3.56
CA LYS A 120 17.37 0.06 4.82
C LYS A 120 16.31 1.16 4.84
N VAL A 121 15.04 0.78 5.03
CA VAL A 121 13.96 1.74 5.24
C VAL A 121 14.08 2.35 6.63
N LYS A 122 14.47 3.63 6.70
CA LYS A 122 14.64 4.35 7.98
C LYS A 122 13.34 4.91 8.51
N TYR A 123 12.50 5.38 7.60
CA TYR A 123 11.31 6.14 7.94
C TYR A 123 10.22 5.92 6.91
N PHE A 124 9.00 5.78 7.38
CA PHE A 124 7.83 5.57 6.52
C PHE A 124 6.69 6.48 6.97
N THR A 125 6.11 7.21 6.03
CA THR A 125 5.05 8.19 6.32
C THR A 125 4.02 8.24 5.21
N GLN A 126 2.79 8.62 5.55
CA GLN A 126 1.72 8.86 4.60
C GLN A 126 1.70 10.33 4.19
N VAL A 127 1.96 10.61 2.91
CA VAL A 127 1.99 11.97 2.36
C VAL A 127 0.61 12.41 1.88
N LYS A 128 -0.15 11.50 1.28
CA LYS A 128 -1.51 11.79 0.77
C LYS A 128 -2.50 10.78 1.32
N ALA A 129 -3.69 11.24 1.68
CA ALA A 129 -4.80 10.37 2.08
C ALA A 129 -5.51 9.74 0.88
N ARG A 130 -5.69 10.47 -0.23
CA ARG A 130 -6.53 10.05 -1.38
C ARG A 130 -5.81 10.17 -2.74
N PRO A 131 -5.37 9.07 -3.38
CA PRO A 131 -5.21 7.73 -2.79
C PRO A 131 -4.19 7.72 -1.65
N PRO A 132 -4.26 6.73 -0.73
CA PRO A 132 -3.25 6.53 0.30
C PRO A 132 -1.86 6.37 -0.33
N THR A 133 -1.05 7.42 -0.19
CA THR A 133 0.27 7.50 -0.79
C THR A 133 1.29 7.58 0.34
N PHE A 134 2.18 6.61 0.38
CA PHE A 134 3.23 6.50 1.37
C PHE A 134 4.59 6.77 0.75
N VAL A 135 5.49 7.33 1.54
CA VAL A 135 6.88 7.52 1.17
C VAL A 135 7.76 6.71 2.11
N ALA A 136 8.54 5.81 1.52
CA ALA A 136 9.61 5.07 2.18
C ALA A 136 10.93 5.83 1.99
N PHE A 137 11.52 6.26 3.09
CA PHE A 137 12.84 6.87 3.10
C PHE A 137 13.89 5.78 3.31
N VAL A 138 14.70 5.58 2.29
CA VAL A 138 15.64 4.48 2.18
C VAL A 138 17.06 5.01 2.35
N SER A 139 17.86 4.30 3.13
CA SER A 139 19.28 4.57 3.33
C SER A 139 20.10 3.60 2.50
N GLY A 140 20.98 4.11 1.66
CA GLY A 140 21.81 3.32 0.75
C GLY A 140 21.95 4.02 -0.60
N GLN A 141 22.81 3.51 -1.48
CA GLN A 141 22.89 3.97 -2.87
C GLN A 141 21.83 3.30 -3.76
N THR A 142 21.22 2.21 -3.29
CA THR A 142 20.28 1.38 -4.04
C THR A 142 18.84 1.62 -3.58
N GLN A 143 17.87 1.48 -4.49
CA GLN A 143 16.44 1.47 -4.19
C GLN A 143 15.99 0.07 -3.73
N LEU A 144 14.87 -0.02 -3.01
CA LEU A 144 14.22 -1.29 -2.68
C LEU A 144 13.79 -2.00 -3.96
N LEU A 145 13.91 -3.31 -3.97
CA LEU A 145 13.42 -4.14 -5.07
C LEU A 145 11.89 -4.11 -5.12
N ASP A 146 11.33 -4.30 -6.31
CA ASP A 146 9.87 -4.34 -6.52
C ASP A 146 9.18 -5.41 -5.67
N ALA A 147 9.86 -6.54 -5.41
CA ALA A 147 9.34 -7.60 -4.56
C ALA A 147 9.14 -7.12 -3.11
N GLU A 148 10.08 -6.34 -2.58
CA GLU A 148 10.05 -5.78 -1.22
C GLU A 148 8.94 -4.73 -1.11
N VAL A 149 8.79 -3.88 -2.12
CA VAL A 149 7.70 -2.91 -2.20
C VAL A 149 6.34 -3.62 -2.22
N ARG A 150 6.18 -4.66 -3.05
CA ARG A 150 4.95 -5.46 -3.11
C ARG A 150 4.65 -6.15 -1.78
N PHE A 151 5.67 -6.68 -1.10
CA PHE A 151 5.52 -7.26 0.24
C PHE A 151 5.05 -6.23 1.27
N MET A 152 5.66 -5.04 1.29
CA MET A 152 5.23 -3.96 2.16
C MET A 152 3.80 -3.52 1.86
N MET A 153 3.44 -3.39 0.58
CA MET A 153 2.07 -3.06 0.17
C MET A 153 1.07 -4.11 0.65
N LYS A 154 1.37 -5.40 0.49
CA LYS A 154 0.51 -6.50 0.96
C LYS A 154 0.35 -6.47 2.47
N SER A 155 1.46 -6.39 3.20
CA SER A 155 1.46 -6.33 4.67
C SER A 155 0.71 -5.11 5.19
N LEU A 156 0.80 -3.96 4.50
CA LEU A 156 0.11 -2.74 4.87
C LEU A 156 -1.41 -2.86 4.66
N LYS A 157 -1.84 -3.58 3.61
CA LYS A 157 -3.27 -3.88 3.40
C LYS A 157 -3.82 -4.79 4.48
N GLU A 158 -3.09 -5.83 4.86
CA GLU A 158 -3.51 -6.82 5.86
C GLU A 158 -3.55 -6.22 7.27
N ASP A 159 -2.50 -5.53 7.71
CA ASP A 159 -2.39 -5.03 9.09
C ASP A 159 -3.22 -3.77 9.39
N PHE A 160 -3.63 -3.02 8.34
CA PHE A 160 -4.42 -1.80 8.48
C PHE A 160 -5.83 -1.90 7.85
N ASP A 161 -6.24 -3.10 7.41
CA ASP A 161 -7.55 -3.35 6.79
C ASP A 161 -7.85 -2.41 5.61
N LEU A 162 -6.84 -2.17 4.77
CA LEU A 162 -6.93 -1.33 3.56
C LEU A 162 -7.21 -2.18 2.30
N GLY A 163 -7.98 -3.25 2.47
CA GLY A 163 -8.46 -4.09 1.37
C GLY A 163 -9.29 -3.29 0.36
N GLY A 164 -9.13 -3.62 -0.93
CA GLY A 164 -9.92 -3.00 -2.00
C GLY A 164 -9.48 -1.58 -2.39
N ILE A 165 -8.47 -1.02 -1.72
CA ILE A 165 -7.96 0.33 -1.97
C ILE A 165 -6.61 0.27 -2.69
N PRO A 166 -6.43 1.06 -3.77
CA PRO A 166 -5.13 1.22 -4.39
C PRO A 166 -4.20 2.04 -3.47
N ILE A 167 -3.08 1.43 -3.08
CA ILE A 167 -2.03 2.06 -2.28
C ILE A 167 -0.85 2.37 -3.19
N ARG A 168 -0.24 3.54 -2.99
CA ARG A 168 1.00 3.92 -3.69
C ARG A 168 2.13 4.04 -2.69
N ILE A 169 3.27 3.41 -2.99
CA ILE A 169 4.51 3.57 -2.21
C ILE A 169 5.56 4.17 -3.14
N THR A 170 6.07 5.34 -2.76
CA THR A 170 7.20 5.99 -3.45
C THR A 170 8.43 5.89 -2.57
N GLN A 171 9.59 5.71 -3.19
CA GLN A 171 10.86 5.63 -2.48
C GLN A 171 11.61 6.96 -2.59
N ARG A 172 12.27 7.37 -1.50
CA ARG A 172 13.20 8.51 -1.50
C ARG A 172 14.51 8.10 -0.86
N GLY A 173 15.61 8.28 -1.59
CA GLY A 173 16.96 8.10 -1.07
C GLY A 173 17.30 9.20 -0.08
N VAL A 174 17.79 8.83 1.10
CA VAL A 174 18.36 9.78 2.05
C VAL A 174 19.87 9.82 1.81
N GLU A 175 20.36 10.90 1.19
CA GLU A 175 21.79 11.10 1.05
C GLU A 175 22.45 11.12 2.44
N LYS A 176 23.53 10.34 2.60
CA LYS A 176 24.39 10.48 3.77
C LYS A 176 25.03 11.85 3.70
N ASN A 177 24.55 12.76 4.54
CA ASN A 177 25.08 14.11 4.68
C ASN A 177 26.60 14.04 4.93
N LYS A 178 27.42 14.23 3.88
CA LYS A 178 28.90 14.22 3.93
C LYS A 178 29.48 15.47 4.59
N GLY A 179 28.65 16.36 5.17
CA GLY A 179 29.08 17.63 5.75
C GLY A 179 28.69 17.77 7.22
N ARG A 180 29.44 17.14 8.14
CA ARG A 180 29.49 17.58 9.57
C ARG A 180 30.61 16.95 10.42
N ARG A 181 31.72 16.51 9.82
CA ARG A 181 32.90 16.01 10.58
C ARG A 181 34.16 16.88 10.48
N SER A 182 34.22 17.89 9.60
CA SER A 182 35.42 18.73 9.44
C SER A 182 35.60 19.84 10.50
N GLY A 183 34.55 20.18 11.26
CA GLY A 183 34.62 21.30 12.23
C GLY A 183 35.30 21.00 13.57
N LYS A 184 35.45 19.71 13.95
CA LYS A 184 36.11 19.36 15.23
C LYS A 184 37.63 19.38 15.12
N THR A 185 38.21 18.90 14.00
CA THR A 185 39.67 18.85 13.82
C THR A 185 40.32 20.24 13.77
N ILE A 186 39.66 21.22 13.13
CA ILE A 186 40.17 22.59 13.02
C ILE A 186 40.18 23.30 14.39
N ARG A 187 39.17 23.06 15.25
CA ARG A 187 39.12 23.64 16.61
C ARG A 187 40.21 23.07 17.52
N THR A 188 40.59 21.81 17.35
CA THR A 188 41.68 21.20 18.14
C THR A 188 43.06 21.70 17.70
N MET A 189 43.25 21.94 16.39
CA MET A 189 44.50 22.51 15.85
C MET A 189 44.71 23.97 16.28
N LYS A 190 43.68 24.81 16.19
CA LYS A 190 43.76 26.23 16.59
C LYS A 190 44.03 26.43 18.09
N ARG A 191 43.60 25.48 18.93
CA ARG A 191 43.89 25.49 20.38
C ARG A 191 45.32 25.06 20.69
N LYS A 192 45.91 24.18 19.86
CA LYS A 192 47.30 23.73 20.02
C LYS A 192 48.31 24.78 19.55
N GLU A 193 47.99 25.52 18.49
CA GLU A 193 48.83 26.65 18.01
C GLU A 193 48.91 27.80 19.02
N ARG A 194 47.79 28.18 19.65
CA ARG A 194 47.78 29.25 20.69
C ARG A 194 48.59 28.88 21.94
N MET A 195 48.59 27.61 22.35
CA MET A 195 49.36 27.14 23.50
C MET A 195 50.88 27.07 23.22
N VAL A 196 51.29 26.95 21.95
CA VAL A 196 52.71 26.94 21.57
C VAL A 196 53.28 28.35 21.47
N SER A 197 52.47 29.35 21.10
CA SER A 197 52.90 30.75 21.06
C SER A 197 53.08 31.38 22.44
N GLU A 198 52.34 30.95 23.46
CA GLU A 198 52.45 31.48 24.83
C GLU A 198 53.64 30.90 25.65
N LYS A 199 54.33 29.88 25.14
CA LYS A 199 55.50 29.27 25.81
C LYS A 199 56.86 29.75 25.29
N ARG A 200 56.89 30.75 24.41
CA ARG A 200 58.11 31.29 23.78
C ARG A 200 58.35 32.77 24.08
N THR A 201 57.74 33.30 25.14
CA THR A 201 58.01 34.65 25.68
C THR A 201 58.26 34.50 27.16
#